data_AF-A0A7C5SBZ8-F1
#
_entry.id   AF-A0A7C5SBZ8-F1
#
_cell.length_a   1.000
_cell.length_b   1.000
_cell.length_c   1.000
_cell.angle_alpha   90.00
_cell.angle_beta   90.00
_cell.angle_gamma   90.00
#
_symmetry.space_group_name_H-M   'P 1'
#
loop_
_entity.id
_entity.type
_entity.pdbx_description
1 polymer ?
#
loop_
_entity_poly.entity_id
_entity_poly.type
_entity_poly.pdbx_seq_one_letter_code
_entity_poly.pdbx_strand_id
1 'polypeptide(L)' 'MEGKKAMKVEEIKAEADERVCPVQRALYYIEEFLRGPMCGRCFPCAMGTYEARLRLEGIINGEGREEDLVA' A
#
# COMPACT_ATOMS: atom_id res chain seq x y z
N MET A 1 8.83 3.24 21.64
CA MET A 1 8.00 3.22 20.42
C MET A 1 7.02 4.38 20.55
N GLU A 2 7.46 5.58 20.16
CA GLU A 2 6.61 6.78 20.23
C GLU A 2 5.54 6.70 19.15
N GLY A 3 4.29 6.86 19.57
CA GLY A 3 3.11 6.76 18.73
C GLY A 3 3.14 7.78 17.60
N LYS A 4 3.39 7.30 16.37
CA LYS A 4 2.97 8.02 15.18
C LYS A 4 1.44 8.00 15.15
N LYS A 5 0.85 9.18 15.27
CA LYS A 5 -0.58 9.43 15.07
C LYS A 5 -0.97 8.75 13.75
N ALA A 6 -1.85 7.75 13.78
CA ALA A 6 -2.31 7.09 12.57
C ALA A 6 -2.93 8.16 11.65
N MET A 7 -2.34 8.35 10.46
CA MET A 7 -2.88 9.27 9.47
C MET A 7 -4.28 8.83 9.07
N LYS A 8 -5.19 9.77 8.84
CA LYS A 8 -6.52 9.38 8.37
C LYS A 8 -6.43 8.88 6.93
N VAL A 9 -7.33 7.99 6.54
CA VAL A 9 -7.33 7.41 5.19
C VAL A 9 -7.48 8.49 4.12
N GLU A 10 -8.23 9.55 4.43
CA GLU A 10 -8.42 10.71 3.56
C GLU A 10 -7.12 11.49 3.33
N GLU A 11 -6.30 11.65 4.37
CA GLU A 11 -5.00 12.33 4.30
C GLU A 11 -4.00 11.50 3.49
N ILE A 12 -3.95 10.19 3.74
CA ILE A 12 -3.12 9.24 2.98
C ILE A 12 -3.48 9.29 1.49
N LYS A 13 -4.77 9.33 1.17
CA LYS A 13 -5.23 9.41 -0.21
C LYS A 13 -4.80 10.71 -0.88
N ALA A 14 -4.95 11.85 -0.19
CA ALA A 14 -4.56 13.15 -0.73
C ALA A 14 -3.06 13.19 -1.09
N GLU A 15 -2.20 12.70 -0.20
CA GLU A 15 -0.75 12.62 -0.45
C GLU A 15 -0.39 11.57 -1.51
N ALA A 16 -1.13 10.47 -1.59
CA ALA A 16 -0.95 9.48 -2.65
C ALA A 16 -1.26 10.08 -4.03
N ASP A 17 -2.32 10.90 -4.13
CA ASP A 17 -2.76 11.54 -5.37
C ASP A 17 -1.77 12.60 -5.90
N GLU A 18 -0.83 13.08 -5.08
CA GLU A 18 0.27 13.94 -5.54
C GLU A 18 1.28 13.19 -6.43
N ARG A 19 1.28 11.85 -6.39
CA ARG A 19 2.20 11.03 -7.19
C ARG A 19 1.64 10.79 -8.59
N VAL A 20 2.42 11.17 -9.60
CA VAL A 20 2.05 11.02 -11.03
C VAL A 20 1.98 9.55 -11.46
N CYS A 21 2.92 8.71 -11.01
CA CYS A 21 2.95 7.30 -11.37
C CYS A 21 1.85 6.52 -10.63
N PRO A 22 0.92 5.85 -11.33
CA PRO A 22 -0.17 5.11 -10.69
C PRO A 22 0.30 4.01 -9.74
N VAL A 23 1.41 3.34 -10.07
CA VAL A 23 1.98 2.26 -9.24
C VAL A 23 2.60 2.83 -7.97
N GLN A 24 3.33 3.94 -8.07
CA GLN A 24 3.91 4.61 -6.88
C GLN A 24 2.83 5.20 -5.98
N ARG A 25 1.75 5.72 -6.57
CA ARG A 25 0.56 6.16 -5.83
C ARG A 25 -0.06 5.01 -5.05
N ALA A 26 -0.29 3.87 -5.70
CA ALA A 26 -0.86 2.68 -5.07
C ALA A 26 0.03 2.14 -3.95
N LEU A 27 1.35 2.08 -4.18
CA LEU A 27 2.31 1.63 -3.18
C LEU A 27 2.25 2.52 -1.93
N TYR A 28 2.34 3.83 -2.11
CA TYR A 28 2.30 4.78 -0.99
C TYR A 28 1.03 4.63 -0.14
N TYR A 29 -0.13 4.56 -0.81
CA TYR A 29 -1.39 4.36 -0.12
C TYR A 29 -1.40 3.08 0.72
N ILE A 30 -0.93 1.97 0.14
CA ILE A 30 -0.88 0.67 0.82
C ILE A 30 0.11 0.69 1.99
N GLU A 31 1.30 1.27 1.82
CA GLU A 31 2.29 1.38 2.88
C GLU A 31 1.75 2.15 4.09
N GLU A 32 1.16 3.31 3.87
CA GLU A 32 0.62 4.13 4.96
C GLU A 32 -0.63 3.49 5.57
N PHE A 33 -1.47 2.83 4.76
CA PHE A 33 -2.59 2.04 5.27
C PHE A 33 -2.11 0.91 6.22
N LEU A 34 -1.08 0.15 5.82
CA LEU A 34 -0.49 -0.91 6.62
C LEU A 34 0.19 -0.38 7.90
N ARG A 35 0.73 0.85 7.89
CA ARG A 35 1.43 1.45 9.03
C ARG A 35 0.53 1.96 10.15
N GLY A 36 -0.74 2.25 9.88
CA GLY A 36 -1.63 2.86 10.89
C GLY A 36 -3.09 2.44 10.80
N PRO A 37 -3.83 2.85 9.76
CA PRO A 37 -5.28 2.64 9.68
C PRO A 37 -5.75 1.19 9.61
N MET A 38 -4.88 0.26 9.20
CA MET A 38 -5.27 -1.12 9.02
C MET A 38 -5.66 -1.78 10.35
N CYS A 39 -6.91 -2.24 10.43
CA CYS A 39 -7.46 -2.81 11.67
C CYS A 39 -7.06 -4.28 11.94
N GLY A 40 -6.43 -4.97 10.99
CA GLY A 40 -5.94 -6.35 11.14
C GLY A 40 -6.99 -7.45 11.37
N ARG A 41 -8.29 -7.13 11.35
CA ARG A 41 -9.37 -8.07 11.75
C ARG A 41 -9.62 -9.20 10.76
N CYS A 42 -9.42 -8.96 9.47
CA CYS A 42 -9.68 -9.94 8.42
C CYS A 42 -8.35 -10.46 7.87
N PHE A 43 -8.07 -11.76 8.05
CA PHE A 43 -6.87 -12.41 7.52
C PHE A 43 -6.61 -12.13 6.02
N PRO A 44 -7.59 -12.27 5.11
CA PRO A 44 -7.35 -11.99 3.69
C PRO A 44 -7.02 -10.51 3.43
N CYS A 45 -7.48 -9.58 4.26
CA CYS A 45 -7.12 -8.16 4.14
C CYS A 45 -5.70 -7.92 4.65
N ALA A 46 -5.34 -8.42 5.84
CA ALA A 46 -3.99 -8.22 6.39
C ALA A 46 -2.91 -8.84 5.49
N MET A 47 -3.11 -10.10 5.08
CA MET A 47 -2.16 -10.80 4.22
C MET A 47 -2.20 -10.28 2.78
N GLY A 48 -3.39 -10.13 2.20
CA GLY A 48 -3.54 -9.69 0.80
C GLY A 48 -3.04 -8.26 0.58
N THR A 49 -3.27 -7.34 1.53
CA THR A 49 -2.73 -5.98 1.43
C THR A 49 -1.21 -5.97 1.60
N TYR A 50 -0.64 -6.85 2.42
CA TYR A 50 0.81 -7.02 2.53
C TYR A 50 1.43 -7.60 1.25
N GLU A 51 0.79 -8.60 0.65
CA GLU A 51 1.19 -9.18 -0.64
C GLU A 51 1.13 -8.13 -1.76
N ALA A 52 0.05 -7.36 -1.83
CA ALA A 52 -0.10 -6.27 -2.80
C ALA A 52 1.05 -5.25 -2.71
N ARG A 53 1.51 -4.92 -1.50
CA ARG A 53 2.69 -4.06 -1.30
C ARG A 53 3.93 -4.66 -1.97
N LEU A 54 4.21 -5.95 -1.72
CA LEU A 54 5.37 -6.62 -2.29
C LEU A 54 5.33 -6.67 -3.82
N ARG A 55 4.16 -6.96 -4.41
CA ARG A 55 3.98 -6.94 -5.87
C ARG A 55 4.23 -5.55 -6.45
N LEU A 56 3.67 -4.51 -5.84
CA LEU A 56 3.87 -3.13 -6.29
C LEU A 56 5.32 -2.66 -6.17
N GLU A 57 6.02 -3.06 -5.10
CA GLU A 57 7.47 -2.83 -4.94
C GLU A 57 8.26 -3.52 -6.06
N GLY A 58 7.94 -4.78 -6.35
CA GLY A 58 8.55 -5.52 -7.47
C GLY A 58 8.34 -4.81 -8.81
N ILE A 59 7.12 -4.37 -9.10
CA ILE A 59 6.80 -3.63 -10.33
C ILE A 59 7.62 -2.33 -10.43
N ILE A 60 7.77 -1.57 -9.33
CA ILE A 60 8.55 -0.32 -9.33
C ILE A 60 10.05 -0.59 -9.53
N ASN A 61 10.57 -1.68 -8.99
CA ASN A 61 11.98 -2.07 -9.13
C ASN A 61 12.30 -2.75 -10.47
N GLY A 62 11.32 -2.93 -11.35
CA GLY A 62 11.50 -3.62 -12.64
C GLY A 62 11.60 -5.15 -12.51
N GLU A 63 11.18 -5.71 -11.37
CA GLU A 63 11.17 -7.15 -11.08
C GLU A 63 9.75 -7.76 -11.17
N GLY A 64 8.75 -6.94 -11.50
CA GLY A 64 7.36 -7.37 -11.65
C GLY A 64 7.16 -8.34 -12.80
N ARG A 65 6.21 -9.26 -12.63
CA ARG A 65 5.84 -10.27 -13.63
C ARG A 65 4.38 -10.09 -14.06
N GLU A 66 4.00 -10.72 -15.17
CA GLU A 66 2.60 -10.64 -15.63
C GLU A 66 1.62 -11.21 -14.62
N GLU A 67 2.01 -12.23 -13.85
CA GLU A 67 1.17 -12.83 -12.81
C GLU A 67 0.84 -11.84 -11.68
N ASP A 68 1.66 -10.81 -11.47
CA ASP A 68 1.41 -9.80 -10.44
C ASP A 68 0.18 -8.94 -10.77
N LEU A 69 -0.20 -8.86 -12.06
CA LEU A 69 -1.37 -8.12 -12.55
C LEU A 69 -2.66 -8.95 -12.53
N VAL A 70 -2.56 -10.28 -12.42
CA VAL A 70 -3.71 -11.19 -12.46
C VAL A 70 -4.09 -11.54 -11.02
N ALA A 71 -4.89 -10.65 -10.41
CA ALA A 71 -5.50 -10.87 -9.09
C ALA A 71 -6.79 -11.70 -9.19
#